data_AF-A0AAN9QEE2-F1
#
_entry.id   AF-A0AAN9QEE2-F1
#
_cell.length_a   1.000
_cell.length_b   1.000
_cell.length_c   1.000
_cell.angle_alpha   90.00
_cell.angle_beta   90.00
_cell.angle_gamma   90.00
#
_symmetry.space_group_name_H-M   'P 1'
#
loop_
_entity.id
_entity.type
_entity.pdbx_description
1 polymer ?
#
loop_
_entity_poly.entity_id
_entity_poly.type
_entity_poly.pdbx_seq_one_letter_code
_entity_poly.pdbx_strand_id
1 'polypeptide(L)'
;MAISVQTKHVIAVCAVMLWTCAYPAMSRTLYESSVVAAHQDWMTQFERAYTDDAEKEKRFKIFVENLEYIEKFNNAGNKSYTLGLNPFSDLTVEEFIASYTGLKINSSRPRSSPATRLSVTDVPTSLDWRVKGAVTDIKNQGRCGFAGTCQMREAAAQIIGYEDVAENSEEQLLQAVANQPVSVAVAVNKNFQSHKTGVFEGPCGTDLNHAVVIVGYGTSEDGKKYWLIKNSWGERWGEQGYMKLLRDSGEPGGVCGVAMKASYPIM
;
A
#
# COMPACT_ATOMS: atom_id res chain seq x y z
N MET A 1 1.23 46.81 59.19
CA MET A 1 0.77 46.75 57.78
C MET A 1 0.47 45.29 57.47
N ALA A 2 -0.81 44.90 57.40
CA ALA A 2 -1.22 43.56 57.01
C ALA A 2 -1.77 43.65 55.58
N ILE A 3 -1.09 43.01 54.63
CA ILE A 3 -1.50 42.99 53.22
C ILE A 3 -2.64 41.98 53.12
N SER A 4 -3.88 42.47 53.10
CA SER A 4 -5.06 41.70 52.72
C SER A 4 -5.03 41.45 51.22
N VAL A 5 -4.27 40.44 50.77
CA VAL A 5 -4.39 39.92 49.40
C VAL A 5 -5.81 39.34 49.29
N GLN A 6 -6.64 39.99 48.47
CA GLN A 6 -8.05 39.66 48.31
C GLN A 6 -8.23 38.20 47.88
N THR A 7 -8.82 37.39 48.77
CA THR A 7 -9.17 35.98 48.56
C THR A 7 -9.98 35.74 47.26
N LYS A 8 -10.71 36.76 46.80
CA LYS A 8 -11.48 36.73 45.54
C LYS A 8 -10.60 36.62 44.29
N HIS A 9 -9.40 37.22 44.28
CA HIS A 9 -8.47 37.12 43.15
C HIS A 9 -7.77 35.77 43.10
N VAL A 10 -7.48 35.19 44.27
CA VAL A 10 -6.93 33.82 44.36
C VAL A 10 -7.94 32.79 43.82
N ILE A 11 -9.22 32.91 44.20
CA ILE A 11 -10.28 31.99 43.73
C ILE A 11 -10.49 32.10 42.21
N ALA A 12 -10.50 33.30 41.64
CA ALA A 12 -10.66 33.51 40.20
C ALA A 12 -9.47 32.96 39.38
N VAL A 13 -8.24 33.17 39.86
CA VAL A 13 -7.04 32.61 39.22
C VAL A 13 -7.01 31.08 39.34
N CYS A 14 -7.41 30.52 40.49
CA CYS A 14 -7.54 29.07 40.66
C CYS A 14 -8.63 28.49 39.74
N ALA A 15 -9.77 29.15 39.56
CA ALA A 15 -10.84 28.69 38.67
C ALA A 15 -10.40 28.71 37.20
N VAL A 16 -9.68 29.75 36.76
CA VAL A 16 -9.13 29.82 35.39
C VAL A 16 -8.05 28.76 35.17
N MET A 17 -7.15 28.54 36.14
CA MET A 17 -6.14 27.46 36.06
C MET A 17 -6.77 26.06 36.06
N LEU A 18 -7.82 25.83 36.86
CA LEU A 18 -8.55 24.55 36.85
C LEU A 18 -9.24 24.32 35.50
N TRP A 19 -9.78 25.36 34.88
CA TRP A 19 -10.42 25.25 33.57
C TRP A 19 -9.41 24.98 32.45
N THR A 20 -8.28 25.71 32.42
CA THR A 20 -7.22 25.50 31.43
C THR A 20 -6.48 24.17 31.59
N CYS A 21 -6.44 23.58 32.79
CA CYS A 21 -5.88 22.23 32.98
C CYS A 21 -6.91 21.11 32.72
N ALA A 22 -8.18 21.31 33.05
CA ALA A 22 -9.23 20.31 32.85
C ALA A 22 -9.60 20.12 31.37
N TYR A 23 -9.62 21.19 30.56
CA TYR A 23 -9.95 21.08 29.13
C TYR A 23 -8.98 20.20 28.32
N PRO A 24 -7.65 20.40 28.39
CA PRO A 24 -6.69 19.52 27.71
C PRO A 24 -6.78 18.08 28.21
N ALA A 25 -7.03 17.87 29.51
CA ALA A 25 -7.17 16.53 30.08
C ALA A 25 -8.45 15.80 29.59
N MET A 26 -9.60 16.48 29.59
CA MET A 26 -10.84 15.93 29.01
C MET A 26 -10.72 15.68 27.51
N SER A 27 -10.07 16.58 26.76
CA SER A 27 -9.84 16.37 25.32
C SER A 27 -8.97 15.16 25.04
N ARG A 28 -7.92 14.93 25.85
CA ARG A 28 -7.05 13.75 25.73
C ARG A 28 -7.79 12.46 26.04
N THR A 29 -8.56 12.44 27.12
CA THR A 29 -9.34 11.24 27.52
C THR A 29 -10.43 10.88 26.51
N LEU A 30 -11.12 11.88 25.94
CA LEU A 30 -12.10 11.65 24.87
C LEU A 30 -11.43 11.12 23.59
N TYR A 31 -10.30 11.69 23.18
CA TYR A 31 -9.52 11.19 22.04
C TYR A 31 -9.07 9.74 22.26
N GLU A 32 -8.52 9.43 23.43
CA GLU A 32 -8.11 8.08 23.81
C GLU A 32 -9.28 7.09 23.75
N SER A 33 -10.44 7.47 24.29
CA SER A 33 -11.65 6.63 24.24
C SER A 33 -12.14 6.37 22.80
N SER A 34 -12.05 7.38 21.92
CA SER A 34 -12.42 7.27 20.51
C SER A 34 -11.47 6.34 19.75
N VAL A 35 -10.17 6.42 20.01
CA VAL A 35 -9.15 5.58 19.36
C VAL A 35 -9.28 4.12 19.82
N VAL A 36 -9.59 3.88 21.10
CA VAL A 36 -9.88 2.52 21.60
C VAL A 36 -11.10 1.93 20.91
N ALA A 37 -12.18 2.69 20.74
CA ALA A 37 -13.37 2.22 20.02
C ALA A 37 -13.05 1.92 18.55
N ALA A 38 -12.32 2.81 17.86
CA ALA A 38 -11.89 2.59 16.48
C ALA A 38 -11.02 1.34 16.32
N HIS A 39 -10.15 1.06 17.29
CA HIS A 39 -9.37 -0.17 17.30
C HIS A 39 -10.24 -1.43 17.51
N GLN A 40 -11.25 -1.37 18.39
CA GLN A 40 -12.19 -2.48 18.60
C GLN A 40 -13.01 -2.77 17.33
N ASP A 41 -13.49 -1.74 16.66
CA ASP A 41 -14.20 -1.85 15.39
C ASP A 41 -13.28 -2.44 14.32
N TRP A 42 -12.04 -1.92 14.21
CA TRP A 42 -11.05 -2.46 13.28
C TRP A 42 -10.72 -3.93 13.56
N MET A 43 -10.50 -4.31 14.83
CA MET A 43 -10.24 -5.70 15.20
C MET A 43 -11.40 -6.60 14.79
N THR A 44 -12.63 -6.18 15.08
CA THR A 44 -13.85 -6.92 14.69
C THR A 44 -13.94 -7.03 13.17
N GLN A 45 -13.73 -5.90 12.48
CA GLN A 45 -13.76 -5.85 11.03
C GLN A 45 -12.79 -6.87 10.47
N PHE A 46 -11.52 -6.87 10.89
CA PHE A 46 -10.43 -7.68 10.33
C PHE A 46 -10.20 -9.03 11.03
N GLU A 47 -11.16 -9.45 11.87
CA GLU A 47 -11.13 -10.73 12.59
C GLU A 47 -9.82 -10.92 13.37
N ARG A 48 -9.38 -9.87 14.07
CA ARG A 48 -8.11 -9.83 14.79
C ARG A 48 -8.26 -10.44 16.17
N ALA A 49 -7.41 -11.42 16.44
CA ALA A 49 -7.23 -12.03 17.75
C ALA A 49 -5.73 -12.10 18.07
N TYR A 50 -5.40 -11.91 19.35
CA TYR A 50 -4.02 -11.90 19.84
C TYR A 50 -3.83 -13.00 20.88
N THR A 51 -2.58 -13.43 21.06
CA THR A 51 -2.22 -14.55 21.95
C THR A 51 -2.46 -14.23 23.41
N ASP A 52 -2.20 -12.98 23.79
CA ASP A 52 -2.27 -12.48 25.16
C ASP A 52 -2.44 -10.95 25.16
N ASP A 53 -2.69 -10.40 26.35
CA ASP A 53 -2.89 -8.96 26.53
C ASP A 53 -1.64 -8.13 26.23
N ALA A 54 -0.44 -8.69 26.40
CA ALA A 54 0.81 -7.98 26.12
C ALA A 54 1.01 -7.79 24.61
N GLU A 55 0.75 -8.81 23.80
CA GLU A 55 0.75 -8.70 22.34
C GLU A 55 -0.37 -7.76 21.88
N LYS A 56 -1.57 -7.84 22.47
CA LYS A 56 -2.67 -6.91 22.15
C LYS A 56 -2.30 -5.46 22.45
N GLU A 57 -1.64 -5.19 23.57
CA GLU A 57 -1.18 -3.84 23.94
C GLU A 57 -0.10 -3.34 22.97
N LYS A 58 0.86 -4.20 22.59
CA LYS A 58 1.87 -3.88 21.58
C LYS A 58 1.22 -3.52 20.24
N ARG A 59 0.28 -4.35 19.78
CA ARG A 59 -0.43 -4.19 18.51
C ARG A 59 -1.30 -2.95 18.49
N PHE A 60 -1.95 -2.64 19.61
CA PHE A 60 -2.69 -1.40 19.79
C PHE A 60 -1.79 -0.16 19.64
N LYS A 61 -0.59 -0.15 20.26
CA LYS A 61 0.36 0.97 20.10
C LYS A 61 0.74 1.19 18.63
N ILE A 62 1.06 0.12 17.91
CA ILE A 62 1.38 0.18 16.47
C ILE A 62 0.18 0.68 15.65
N PHE A 63 -1.03 0.20 15.98
CA PHE A 63 -2.26 0.67 15.36
C PHE A 63 -2.46 2.18 15.52
N VAL A 64 -2.26 2.71 16.73
CA VAL A 64 -2.36 4.15 16.98
C VAL A 64 -1.32 4.93 16.16
N GLU A 65 -0.05 4.49 16.15
CA GLU A 65 1.00 5.14 15.36
C GLU A 65 0.68 5.16 13.85
N ASN A 66 0.10 4.07 13.34
CA ASN A 66 -0.31 3.99 11.94
C ASN A 66 -1.54 4.85 11.65
N LEU A 67 -2.52 4.90 12.56
CA LEU A 67 -3.69 5.77 12.45
C LEU A 67 -3.27 7.24 12.38
N GLU A 68 -2.42 7.69 13.32
CA GLU A 68 -1.92 9.07 13.34
C GLU A 68 -1.12 9.41 12.06
N TYR A 69 -0.34 8.45 11.56
CA TYR A 69 0.38 8.61 10.30
C TYR A 69 -0.58 8.79 9.11
N ILE A 70 -1.61 7.96 9.03
CA ILE A 70 -2.64 8.00 7.99
C ILE A 70 -3.39 9.34 8.02
N GLU A 71 -3.84 9.77 9.19
CA GLU A 71 -4.56 11.03 9.37
C GLU A 71 -3.68 12.21 8.97
N LYS A 72 -2.43 12.26 9.44
CA LYS A 72 -1.48 13.30 9.06
C LYS A 72 -1.24 13.35 7.55
N PHE A 73 -1.09 12.19 6.91
CA PHE A 73 -0.89 12.10 5.46
C PHE A 73 -2.11 12.62 4.70
N ASN A 74 -3.31 12.15 5.05
CA ASN A 74 -4.54 12.53 4.37
C ASN A 74 -4.88 14.02 4.59
N ASN A 75 -4.63 14.56 5.79
CA ASN A 75 -4.88 15.96 6.12
C ASN A 75 -3.93 16.94 5.40
N ALA A 76 -2.78 16.48 4.91
CA ALA A 76 -1.90 17.31 4.10
C ALA A 76 -2.51 17.67 2.73
N GLY A 77 -3.48 16.87 2.25
CA GLY A 77 -4.34 17.20 1.11
C GLY A 77 -3.62 17.39 -0.24
N ASN A 78 -2.38 16.92 -0.37
CA ASN A 78 -1.50 17.24 -1.50
C ASN A 78 -1.16 16.03 -2.39
N LYS A 79 -1.91 14.93 -2.27
CA LYS A 79 -1.67 13.67 -3.00
C LYS A 79 -2.93 13.20 -3.71
N SER A 80 -2.76 12.52 -4.84
CA SER A 80 -3.86 11.87 -5.59
C SER A 80 -4.32 10.53 -5.02
N TYR A 81 -3.86 10.17 -3.83
CA TYR A 81 -4.23 8.93 -3.17
C TYR A 81 -4.37 9.14 -1.67
N THR A 82 -5.11 8.23 -1.05
CA THR A 82 -5.32 8.22 0.39
C THR A 82 -4.70 6.96 0.99
N LEU A 83 -4.27 7.12 2.24
CA LEU A 83 -3.97 6.00 3.10
C LEU A 83 -5.19 5.67 3.95
N GLY A 84 -5.26 4.45 4.46
CA GLY A 84 -6.39 4.02 5.28
C GLY A 84 -6.06 2.80 6.12
N LEU A 85 -6.85 2.61 7.17
CA LEU A 85 -6.77 1.40 7.97
C LEU A 85 -7.14 0.19 7.10
N ASN A 86 -6.32 -0.85 7.19
CA ASN A 86 -6.42 -2.07 6.42
C ASN A 86 -5.93 -3.26 7.26
N PRO A 87 -5.84 -4.49 6.73
CA PRO A 87 -5.42 -5.63 7.54
C PRO A 87 -4.03 -5.44 8.18
N PHE A 88 -3.15 -4.60 7.65
CA PHE A 88 -1.77 -4.45 8.12
C PHE A 88 -1.56 -3.29 9.09
N SER A 89 -2.64 -2.68 9.59
CA SER A 89 -2.55 -1.49 10.43
C SER A 89 -1.96 -1.74 11.82
N ASP A 90 -1.86 -2.99 12.28
CA ASP A 90 -1.19 -3.37 13.53
C ASP A 90 0.25 -3.87 13.35
N LEU A 91 0.83 -3.69 12.16
CA LEU A 91 2.21 -4.06 11.85
C LEU A 91 3.09 -2.83 11.63
N THR A 92 4.33 -2.89 12.12
CA THR A 92 5.34 -1.92 11.68
C THR A 92 5.70 -2.16 10.21
N VAL A 93 6.31 -1.18 9.56
CA VAL A 93 6.73 -1.34 8.16
C VAL A 93 7.81 -2.43 8.02
N GLU A 94 8.66 -2.58 9.03
CA GLU A 94 9.69 -3.63 9.08
C GLU A 94 9.06 -5.01 9.23
N GLU A 95 8.11 -5.19 10.16
CA GLU A 95 7.36 -6.44 10.32
C GLU A 95 6.58 -6.79 9.04
N PHE A 96 5.99 -5.78 8.40
CA PHE A 96 5.25 -5.92 7.15
C PHE A 96 6.14 -6.34 5.98
N ILE A 97 7.24 -5.61 5.73
CA ILE A 97 8.21 -5.93 4.69
C ILE A 97 8.77 -7.34 4.92
N ALA A 98 9.17 -7.66 6.15
CA ALA A 98 9.69 -8.97 6.47
C ALA A 98 8.68 -10.09 6.17
N SER A 99 7.38 -9.88 6.45
CA SER A 99 6.38 -10.96 6.37
C SER A 99 5.64 -11.08 5.04
N TYR A 100 5.48 -9.98 4.29
CA TYR A 100 4.59 -9.89 3.12
C TYR A 100 5.29 -9.49 1.83
N THR A 101 6.59 -9.17 1.90
CA THR A 101 7.45 -9.01 0.72
C THR A 101 8.48 -10.14 0.71
N GLY A 102 9.50 -10.09 -0.17
CA GLY A 102 10.55 -11.10 -0.19
C GLY A 102 11.18 -11.37 -1.54
N LEU A 103 10.92 -10.52 -2.54
CA LEU A 103 11.55 -10.63 -3.84
C LEU A 103 13.07 -10.49 -3.68
N LYS A 104 13.80 -11.50 -4.14
CA LYS A 104 15.27 -11.49 -4.22
C LYS A 104 15.66 -11.42 -5.67
N ILE A 105 16.09 -10.25 -6.13
CA ILE A 105 16.58 -10.06 -7.50
C ILE A 105 18.00 -10.62 -7.56
N ASN A 106 18.15 -11.76 -8.20
CA ASN A 106 19.46 -12.33 -8.47
C ASN A 106 20.05 -11.68 -9.73
N SER A 107 21.12 -10.90 -9.57
CA SER A 107 21.85 -10.24 -10.67
C SER A 107 22.56 -11.21 -11.63
N SER A 108 22.70 -12.49 -11.24
CA SER A 108 23.38 -13.53 -12.05
C SER A 108 22.47 -14.33 -12.98
N ARG A 109 21.16 -14.04 -13.03
CA ARG A 109 20.23 -14.79 -13.87
C ARG A 109 20.45 -14.41 -15.35
N PRO A 110 20.60 -15.38 -16.28
CA PRO A 110 20.68 -15.08 -17.70
C PRO A 110 19.44 -14.28 -18.11
N ARG A 111 19.64 -13.04 -18.59
CA ARG A 111 18.54 -12.27 -19.19
C ARG A 111 18.01 -13.05 -20.37
N SER A 112 16.69 -13.15 -20.49
CA SER A 112 16.11 -13.54 -21.77
C SER A 112 16.55 -12.51 -22.83
N SER A 113 16.65 -12.94 -24.09
CA SER A 113 16.92 -11.98 -25.17
C SER A 113 15.88 -10.86 -25.09
N PRO A 114 16.28 -9.57 -25.19
CA PRO A 114 15.33 -8.47 -25.11
C PRO A 114 14.20 -8.72 -26.09
N ALA A 115 12.96 -8.45 -25.65
CA ALA A 115 11.83 -8.62 -26.52
C ALA A 115 12.06 -7.98 -27.88
N THR A 116 11.69 -8.68 -28.96
CA THR A 116 11.65 -8.04 -30.28
C THR A 116 10.73 -6.82 -30.12
N ARG A 117 11.21 -5.60 -30.38
CA ARG A 117 10.45 -4.35 -30.12
C ARG A 117 8.99 -4.57 -30.49
N LEU A 118 8.12 -4.60 -29.49
CA LEU A 118 6.71 -4.94 -29.67
C LEU A 118 6.01 -3.75 -30.32
N SER A 119 6.10 -3.61 -31.64
CA SER A 119 5.43 -2.53 -32.35
C SER A 119 3.94 -2.83 -32.51
N VAL A 120 3.17 -2.69 -31.42
CA VAL A 120 1.71 -2.66 -31.48
C VAL A 120 1.31 -1.25 -31.93
N THR A 121 0.85 -1.11 -33.17
CA THR A 121 0.49 0.20 -33.75
C THR A 121 -0.79 0.79 -33.16
N ASP A 122 -1.66 -0.05 -32.56
CA ASP A 122 -2.96 0.33 -32.04
C ASP A 122 -3.11 -0.03 -30.56
N VAL A 123 -2.28 0.58 -29.71
CA VAL A 123 -2.42 0.46 -28.25
C VAL A 123 -3.61 1.32 -27.79
N PRO A 124 -4.68 0.74 -27.21
CA PRO A 124 -5.81 1.53 -26.73
C PRO A 124 -5.38 2.46 -25.60
N THR A 125 -6.09 3.58 -25.40
CA THR A 125 -5.78 4.56 -24.35
C THR A 125 -6.09 4.06 -22.93
N SER A 126 -6.96 3.05 -22.80
CA SER A 126 -7.28 2.36 -21.56
C SER A 126 -7.59 0.90 -21.84
N LEU A 127 -7.19 0.02 -20.94
CA LEU A 127 -7.36 -1.41 -21.04
C LEU A 127 -7.53 -2.01 -19.64
N ASP A 128 -8.47 -2.94 -19.51
CA ASP A 128 -8.66 -3.72 -18.29
C ASP A 128 -8.90 -5.20 -18.66
N TRP A 129 -7.92 -6.05 -18.36
CA TRP A 129 -7.99 -7.49 -18.64
C TRP A 129 -9.06 -8.21 -17.81
N ARG A 130 -9.56 -7.60 -16.72
CA ARG A 130 -10.67 -8.15 -15.92
C ARG A 130 -11.96 -8.20 -16.76
N VAL A 131 -12.21 -7.15 -17.56
CA VAL A 131 -13.38 -7.07 -18.44
C VAL A 131 -13.35 -8.15 -19.52
N LYS A 132 -12.15 -8.60 -19.90
CA LYS A 132 -11.95 -9.69 -20.86
C LYS A 132 -11.97 -11.09 -20.22
N GLY A 133 -12.20 -11.21 -18.92
CA GLY A 133 -12.19 -12.49 -18.21
C GLY A 133 -10.80 -13.13 -18.08
N ALA A 134 -9.73 -12.38 -18.35
CA ALA A 134 -8.34 -12.88 -18.34
C ALA A 134 -7.64 -12.73 -16.97
N VAL A 135 -8.39 -12.35 -15.93
CA VAL A 135 -7.87 -12.11 -14.58
C VAL A 135 -8.72 -12.87 -13.58
N THR A 136 -8.10 -13.77 -12.83
CA THR A 136 -8.75 -14.51 -11.73
C THR A 136 -9.04 -13.60 -10.53
N ASP A 137 -9.81 -14.09 -9.55
CA ASP A 137 -10.04 -13.35 -8.31
C ASP A 137 -8.73 -13.02 -7.57
N ILE A 138 -8.80 -12.03 -6.68
CA ILE A 138 -7.73 -11.70 -5.75
C ILE A 138 -7.46 -12.88 -4.83
N LYS A 139 -6.18 -13.09 -4.56
CA LYS A 139 -5.71 -14.10 -3.62
C LYS A 139 -5.02 -13.41 -2.45
N ASN A 140 -4.83 -14.17 -1.37
CA ASN A 140 -4.08 -13.73 -0.21
C ASN A 140 -2.89 -14.68 -0.01
N GLN A 141 -1.68 -14.18 -0.19
CA GLN A 141 -0.44 -14.95 -0.03
C GLN A 141 -0.14 -15.32 1.43
N GLY A 142 -0.83 -14.69 2.39
CA GLY A 142 -0.50 -14.80 3.81
C GLY A 142 0.97 -14.44 4.06
N ARG A 143 1.66 -15.25 4.85
CA ARG A 143 3.10 -15.09 5.13
C ARG A 143 3.98 -15.99 4.24
N CYS A 144 3.45 -16.52 3.13
CA CYS A 144 4.21 -17.46 2.29
C CYS A 144 5.50 -16.84 1.74
N GLY A 145 5.48 -15.58 1.30
CA GLY A 145 6.66 -14.90 0.75
C GLY A 145 7.87 -14.86 1.69
N PHE A 146 7.60 -14.90 3.01
CA PHE A 146 8.60 -15.03 4.06
C PHE A 146 8.90 -16.49 4.44
N ALA A 147 7.85 -17.30 4.62
CA ALA A 147 7.94 -18.65 5.18
C ALA A 147 8.36 -19.74 4.16
N GLY A 148 8.37 -19.44 2.86
CA GLY A 148 8.74 -20.39 1.81
C GLY A 148 7.72 -21.53 1.57
N THR A 149 6.63 -21.58 2.34
CA THR A 149 5.58 -22.60 2.22
C THR A 149 4.33 -22.00 1.59
N CYS A 150 4.25 -22.05 0.27
CA CYS A 150 3.02 -21.71 -0.46
C CYS A 150 2.19 -22.97 -0.67
N GLN A 151 0.87 -22.86 -0.53
CA GLN A 151 -0.02 -23.89 -1.04
C GLN A 151 0.07 -23.89 -2.56
N MET A 152 0.76 -24.89 -3.11
CA MET A 152 0.79 -25.12 -4.54
C MET A 152 -0.61 -25.53 -4.98
N ARG A 153 -1.14 -24.84 -5.99
CA ARG A 153 -2.38 -25.24 -6.67
C ARG A 153 -2.04 -26.04 -7.90
N GLU A 154 -3.01 -26.79 -8.41
CA GLU A 154 -2.89 -27.44 -9.70
C GLU A 154 -2.54 -26.41 -10.77
N ALA A 155 -1.59 -26.75 -11.62
CA ALA A 155 -1.16 -25.89 -12.70
C ALA A 155 -2.33 -25.70 -13.68
N ALA A 156 -2.75 -24.46 -13.88
CA ALA A 156 -3.81 -24.13 -14.85
C ALA A 156 -3.32 -24.31 -16.30
N ALA A 157 -2.02 -24.21 -16.53
CA ALA A 157 -1.37 -24.39 -17.82
C ALA A 157 0.13 -24.64 -17.65
N GLN A 158 0.76 -25.11 -18.73
CA GLN A 158 2.21 -25.21 -18.84
C GLN A 158 2.76 -23.96 -19.53
N ILE A 159 3.78 -23.34 -18.93
CA ILE A 159 4.50 -22.21 -19.52
C ILE A 159 5.70 -22.76 -20.30
N ILE A 160 5.80 -22.46 -21.60
CA ILE A 160 6.89 -22.95 -22.45
C ILE A 160 8.11 -22.02 -22.44
N GLY A 161 7.93 -20.76 -22.02
CA GLY A 161 9.00 -19.79 -21.89
C GLY A 161 8.54 -18.50 -21.22
N TYR A 162 9.43 -17.52 -21.14
CA TYR A 162 9.10 -16.16 -20.72
C TYR A 162 9.98 -15.17 -21.47
N GLU A 163 9.56 -13.92 -21.48
CA GLU A 163 10.26 -12.83 -22.13
C GLU A 163 10.32 -11.64 -21.16
N ASP A 164 11.51 -11.04 -21.04
CA ASP A 164 11.72 -9.82 -20.29
C ASP A 164 11.37 -8.62 -21.16
N VAL A 165 10.58 -7.70 -20.60
CA VAL A 165 10.36 -6.39 -21.20
C VAL A 165 11.64 -5.57 -21.05
N ALA A 166 11.94 -4.72 -22.04
CA ALA A 166 13.07 -3.80 -21.96
C ALA A 166 13.01 -2.98 -20.66
N GLU A 167 14.06 -3.07 -19.86
CA GLU A 167 14.14 -2.38 -18.57
C GLU A 167 14.10 -0.86 -18.77
N ASN A 168 13.48 -0.17 -17.83
CA ASN A 168 13.36 1.29 -17.77
C ASN A 168 12.66 1.89 -19.01
N SER A 169 11.64 1.19 -19.52
CA SER A 169 10.81 1.67 -20.62
C SER A 169 9.34 1.42 -20.34
N GLU A 170 8.64 2.45 -19.83
CA GLU A 170 7.18 2.41 -19.68
C GLU A 170 6.45 2.25 -21.04
N GLU A 171 7.08 2.67 -22.14
CA GLU A 171 6.57 2.46 -23.51
C GLU A 171 6.53 0.97 -23.87
N GLN A 172 7.65 0.26 -23.69
CA GLN A 172 7.71 -1.18 -23.97
C GLN A 172 6.84 -1.97 -22.98
N LEU A 173 6.77 -1.52 -21.72
CA LEU A 173 5.86 -2.09 -20.74
C LEU A 173 4.40 -1.91 -21.16
N LEU A 174 4.03 -0.74 -21.68
CA LEU A 174 2.67 -0.46 -22.17
C LEU A 174 2.32 -1.39 -23.34
N GLN A 175 3.23 -1.56 -24.29
CA GLN A 175 3.07 -2.46 -25.43
C GLN A 175 2.89 -3.92 -24.97
N ALA A 176 3.67 -4.37 -23.99
CA ALA A 176 3.52 -5.70 -23.41
C ALA A 176 2.16 -5.87 -22.70
N VAL A 177 1.77 -4.91 -21.85
CA VAL A 177 0.49 -4.94 -21.12
C VAL A 177 -0.72 -4.90 -22.06
N ALA A 178 -0.59 -4.20 -23.20
CA ALA A 178 -1.63 -4.16 -24.23
C ALA A 178 -1.91 -5.53 -24.85
N ASN A 179 -0.93 -6.44 -24.84
CA ASN A 179 -1.05 -7.80 -25.38
C ASN A 179 -1.47 -8.82 -24.31
N GLN A 180 -1.00 -8.70 -23.07
CA GLN A 180 -1.34 -9.60 -21.97
C GLN A 180 -0.98 -9.03 -20.59
N PRO A 181 -1.50 -9.58 -19.48
CA PRO A 181 -1.02 -9.21 -18.14
C PRO A 181 0.49 -9.44 -17.97
N VAL A 182 1.18 -8.48 -17.33
CA VAL A 182 2.66 -8.50 -17.18
C VAL A 182 3.03 -8.56 -15.70
N SER A 183 3.92 -9.48 -15.34
CA SER A 183 4.50 -9.55 -13.99
C SER A 183 5.56 -8.46 -13.84
N VAL A 184 5.50 -7.69 -12.76
CA VAL A 184 6.46 -6.60 -12.47
C VAL A 184 6.95 -6.65 -11.03
N ALA A 185 8.15 -6.15 -10.79
CA ALA A 185 8.64 -5.89 -9.43
C ALA A 185 8.39 -4.43 -9.03
N VAL A 186 8.13 -4.20 -7.75
CA VAL A 186 7.95 -2.86 -7.18
C VAL A 186 8.64 -2.74 -5.82
N ALA A 187 9.01 -1.52 -5.44
CA ALA A 187 9.50 -1.17 -4.12
C ALA A 187 8.34 -0.78 -3.19
N VAL A 188 8.09 -1.60 -2.17
CA VAL A 188 7.04 -1.40 -1.16
C VAL A 188 7.61 -0.69 0.06
N ASN A 189 6.84 0.26 0.61
CA ASN A 189 7.16 1.01 1.84
C ASN A 189 5.89 1.26 2.69
N LYS A 190 5.99 2.12 3.70
CA LYS A 190 4.87 2.45 4.63
C LYS A 190 3.62 3.01 3.94
N ASN A 191 3.78 3.83 2.90
CA ASN A 191 2.63 4.36 2.15
C ASN A 191 1.98 3.26 1.32
N PHE A 192 2.79 2.40 0.70
CA PHE A 192 2.29 1.26 -0.06
C PHE A 192 1.54 0.28 0.86
N GLN A 193 2.10 -0.02 2.05
CA GLN A 193 1.44 -0.84 3.08
C GLN A 193 0.04 -0.31 3.41
N SER A 194 -0.10 1.01 3.58
CA SER A 194 -1.33 1.65 4.04
C SER A 194 -2.23 2.17 2.92
N HIS A 195 -1.90 1.90 1.66
CA HIS A 195 -2.67 2.43 0.51
C HIS A 195 -4.13 1.98 0.57
N LYS A 196 -5.04 2.91 0.30
CA LYS A 196 -6.48 2.68 0.35
C LYS A 196 -7.16 2.93 -1.00
N THR A 197 -7.02 4.13 -1.55
CA THR A 197 -7.64 4.51 -2.84
C THR A 197 -6.83 5.55 -3.58
N GLY A 198 -7.12 5.73 -4.87
CA GLY A 198 -6.54 6.79 -5.72
C GLY A 198 -5.28 6.36 -6.47
N VAL A 199 -4.68 7.28 -7.22
CA VAL A 199 -3.49 7.02 -8.02
C VAL A 199 -2.25 7.19 -7.14
N PHE A 200 -1.62 6.07 -6.77
CA PHE A 200 -0.40 6.04 -5.96
C PHE A 200 0.76 6.64 -6.76
N GLU A 201 1.36 7.70 -6.22
CA GLU A 201 2.46 8.44 -6.87
C GLU A 201 3.73 8.49 -6.00
N GLY A 202 3.85 7.56 -5.05
CA GLY A 202 4.95 7.52 -4.09
C GLY A 202 4.79 8.55 -2.95
N PRO A 203 5.87 8.87 -2.21
CA PRO A 203 7.25 8.51 -2.50
C PRO A 203 7.51 7.01 -2.37
N CYS A 204 8.46 6.50 -3.15
CA CYS A 204 9.02 5.16 -3.04
C CYS A 204 10.44 5.17 -3.63
N GLY A 205 11.31 4.30 -3.12
CA GLY A 205 12.62 4.05 -3.71
C GLY A 205 12.53 3.08 -4.88
N THR A 206 13.68 2.52 -5.26
CA THR A 206 13.80 1.49 -6.29
C THR A 206 14.41 0.18 -5.75
N ASP A 207 14.45 0.02 -4.43
CA ASP A 207 14.81 -1.23 -3.75
C ASP A 207 13.65 -2.23 -3.87
N LEU A 208 13.55 -2.84 -5.05
CA LEU A 208 12.49 -3.76 -5.43
C LEU A 208 12.43 -4.95 -4.46
N ASN A 209 11.30 -5.10 -3.77
CA ASN A 209 11.13 -6.10 -2.72
C ASN A 209 9.84 -6.92 -2.87
N HIS A 210 8.95 -6.55 -3.79
CA HIS A 210 7.66 -7.21 -4.01
C HIS A 210 7.39 -7.43 -5.50
N ALA A 211 6.61 -8.47 -5.82
CA ALA A 211 6.19 -8.79 -7.18
C ALA A 211 4.66 -8.73 -7.29
N VAL A 212 4.17 -8.10 -8.35
CA VAL A 212 2.75 -7.88 -8.63
C VAL A 212 2.48 -8.06 -10.12
N VAL A 213 1.22 -7.99 -10.54
CA VAL A 213 0.84 -8.12 -11.96
C VAL A 213 0.12 -6.86 -12.42
N ILE A 214 0.60 -6.26 -13.52
CA ILE A 214 -0.15 -5.23 -14.22
C ILE A 214 -1.21 -5.93 -15.08
N VAL A 215 -2.48 -5.62 -14.83
CA VAL A 215 -3.64 -6.20 -15.51
C VAL A 215 -4.39 -5.18 -16.37
N GLY A 216 -3.81 -4.00 -16.57
CA GLY A 216 -4.41 -2.94 -17.34
C GLY A 216 -3.74 -1.60 -17.07
N TYR A 217 -4.32 -0.57 -17.67
CA TYR A 217 -3.90 0.81 -17.51
C TYR A 217 -5.04 1.73 -17.94
N GLY A 218 -4.98 2.99 -17.55
CA GLY A 218 -5.95 3.99 -17.99
C GLY A 218 -5.56 5.40 -17.58
N THR A 219 -6.55 6.28 -17.59
CA THR A 219 -6.44 7.66 -17.14
C THR A 219 -7.52 7.93 -16.10
N SER A 220 -7.16 8.50 -14.95
CA SER A 220 -8.11 8.89 -13.91
C SER A 220 -8.87 10.17 -14.31
N GLU A 221 -9.90 10.52 -13.54
CA GLU A 221 -10.75 11.69 -13.80
C GLU A 221 -9.96 13.02 -13.76
N ASP A 222 -8.90 13.09 -12.95
CA ASP A 222 -7.97 14.22 -12.86
C ASP A 222 -6.87 14.20 -13.93
N GLY A 223 -6.96 13.29 -14.91
CA GLY A 223 -6.05 13.23 -16.05
C GLY A 223 -4.75 12.47 -15.81
N LYS A 224 -4.54 11.87 -14.62
CA LYS A 224 -3.33 11.08 -14.35
C LYS A 224 -3.41 9.71 -15.03
N LYS A 225 -2.37 9.36 -15.77
CA LYS A 225 -2.24 8.00 -16.32
C LYS A 225 -1.83 7.04 -15.22
N TYR A 226 -2.36 5.82 -15.25
CA TYR A 226 -2.03 4.81 -14.25
C TYR A 226 -1.87 3.41 -14.84
N TRP A 227 -1.08 2.59 -14.16
CA TRP A 227 -1.09 1.13 -14.24
C TRP A 227 -2.14 0.58 -13.29
N LEU A 228 -2.95 -0.38 -13.74
CA LEU A 228 -3.86 -1.14 -12.88
C LEU A 228 -3.14 -2.39 -12.39
N ILE A 229 -2.77 -2.38 -11.10
CA ILE A 229 -1.99 -3.44 -10.47
C ILE A 229 -2.91 -4.38 -9.69
N LYS A 230 -2.79 -5.68 -9.97
CA LYS A 230 -3.34 -6.76 -9.15
C LYS A 230 -2.31 -7.17 -8.10
N ASN A 231 -2.69 -7.11 -6.82
CA ASN A 231 -1.87 -7.55 -5.71
C ASN A 231 -2.33 -8.92 -5.16
N SER A 232 -1.61 -9.44 -4.16
CA SER A 232 -1.80 -10.75 -3.53
C SER A 232 -1.97 -10.67 -2.02
N TRP A 233 -2.47 -9.54 -1.51
CA TRP A 233 -2.65 -9.28 -0.07
C TRP A 233 -4.11 -9.35 0.40
N GLY A 234 -4.98 -9.98 -0.40
CA GLY A 234 -6.40 -10.06 -0.15
C GLY A 234 -7.16 -8.79 -0.57
N GLU A 235 -8.48 -8.92 -0.69
CA GLU A 235 -9.37 -7.87 -1.22
C GLU A 235 -9.51 -6.68 -0.27
N ARG A 236 -9.14 -6.86 1.00
CA ARG A 236 -9.32 -5.83 2.02
C ARG A 236 -8.18 -4.80 2.06
N TRP A 237 -7.15 -5.01 1.24
CA TRP A 237 -6.08 -4.05 0.99
C TRP A 237 -6.35 -3.28 -0.32
N GLY A 238 -6.02 -1.98 -0.34
CA GLY A 238 -6.22 -1.13 -1.52
C GLY A 238 -7.68 -1.06 -2.00
N GLU A 239 -7.85 -0.95 -3.32
CA GLU A 239 -9.13 -0.95 -4.01
C GLU A 239 -9.52 -2.40 -4.35
N GLN A 240 -10.11 -3.13 -3.39
CA GLN A 240 -10.49 -4.53 -3.56
C GLN A 240 -9.32 -5.44 -3.97
N GLY A 241 -8.13 -5.23 -3.39
CA GLY A 241 -6.90 -5.96 -3.73
C GLY A 241 -6.13 -5.40 -4.93
N TYR A 242 -6.62 -4.31 -5.55
CA TYR A 242 -5.95 -3.61 -6.65
C TYR A 242 -5.39 -2.26 -6.20
N MET A 243 -4.48 -1.73 -7.01
CA MET A 243 -3.93 -0.38 -6.88
C MET A 243 -3.80 0.26 -8.24
N LYS A 244 -4.08 1.56 -8.32
CA LYS A 244 -3.68 2.40 -9.46
C LYS A 244 -2.31 3.01 -9.13
N LEU A 245 -1.29 2.70 -9.92
CA LEU A 245 0.06 3.25 -9.77
C LEU A 245 0.31 4.27 -10.88
N LEU A 246 0.83 5.45 -10.55
CA LEU A 246 1.12 6.51 -11.52
C LEU A 246 2.03 5.98 -12.64
N ARG A 247 1.63 6.27 -13.88
CA ARG A 247 2.33 5.95 -15.12
C ARG A 247 2.77 7.22 -15.83
N ASP A 248 3.85 7.14 -16.60
CA ASP A 248 4.46 8.24 -17.34
C ASP A 248 4.93 9.36 -16.38
N SER A 249 5.53 8.99 -15.26
CA SER A 249 6.01 9.98 -14.26
C SER A 249 7.26 10.74 -14.72
N GLY A 250 7.88 10.33 -15.81
CA GLY A 250 9.16 10.85 -16.31
C GLY A 250 10.39 10.17 -15.71
N GLU A 251 10.21 9.30 -14.72
CA GLU A 251 11.29 8.51 -14.12
C GLU A 251 11.58 7.29 -15.01
N PRO A 252 12.84 7.02 -15.42
CA PRO A 252 13.14 5.89 -16.31
C PRO A 252 12.64 4.54 -15.79
N GLY A 253 12.77 4.30 -14.47
CA GLY A 253 12.31 3.07 -13.84
C GLY A 253 10.79 3.04 -13.55
N GLY A 254 10.07 4.13 -13.82
CA GLY A 254 8.70 4.34 -13.37
C GLY A 254 8.59 4.49 -11.85
N VAL A 255 7.40 4.85 -11.37
CA VAL A 255 7.15 4.98 -9.93
C VAL A 255 7.36 3.64 -9.24
N CYS A 256 8.12 3.65 -8.14
CA CYS A 256 8.52 2.48 -7.36
C CYS A 256 9.30 1.42 -8.15
N GLY A 257 9.94 1.80 -9.26
CA GLY A 257 10.74 0.91 -10.10
C GLY A 257 9.92 -0.08 -10.93
N VAL A 258 8.61 0.19 -11.14
CA VAL A 258 7.68 -0.71 -11.85
C VAL A 258 8.15 -1.16 -13.24
N ALA A 259 8.94 -0.33 -13.93
CA ALA A 259 9.48 -0.62 -15.26
C ALA A 259 10.90 -1.23 -15.24
N MET A 260 11.49 -1.47 -14.07
CA MET A 260 12.88 -1.97 -13.95
C MET A 260 12.98 -3.49 -14.14
N LYS A 261 11.95 -4.25 -13.76
CA LYS A 261 11.90 -5.72 -13.90
C LYS A 261 10.48 -6.16 -14.23
N ALA A 262 10.23 -6.32 -15.52
CA ALA A 262 8.95 -6.75 -16.05
C ALA A 262 9.13 -7.95 -16.98
N SER A 263 8.25 -8.94 -16.89
CA SER A 263 8.29 -10.14 -17.72
C SER A 263 6.90 -10.71 -17.91
N TYR A 264 6.71 -11.44 -19.00
CA TYR A 264 5.47 -12.14 -19.30
C TYR A 264 5.74 -13.56 -19.78
N PRO A 265 4.80 -14.50 -19.54
CA PRO A 265 4.95 -15.86 -20.03
C PRO A 265 4.74 -15.95 -21.54
N ILE A 266 5.40 -16.93 -22.15
CA ILE A 266 5.11 -17.44 -23.48
C ILE A 266 4.35 -18.74 -23.28
N MET A 267 3.16 -18.82 -23.86
CA MET A 267 2.24 -19.95 -23.78
C MET A 267 2.27 -20.78 -25.05
#